data_AF-A0A504YSW7-F1
#
_entry.id   AF-A0A504YSW7-F1
#
_cell.length_a   1.000
_cell.length_b   1.000
_cell.length_c   1.000
_cell.angle_alpha   90.00
_cell.angle_beta   90.00
_cell.angle_gamma   90.00
#
_symmetry.space_group_name_H-M   'P 1'
#
loop_
_entity.id
_entity.type
_entity.pdbx_description
1 polymer ?
#
loop_
_entity_poly.entity_id
_entity_poly.type
_entity_poly.pdbx_seq_one_letter_code
_entity_poly.pdbx_strand_id
1 'polypeptide(L)'
;MIFLFVLIHLFALLCYPGFSSVLGEHQIFIHPSKENIQVSSLIALVPSEEQIMETMLGGVGLRRDTNMLVLTGRPKSYDMNQMPNIWFHEVTVTPPIMTNKVDAGQIVMEVEYTQIGRKGGAFVREEFTRRLNELSAEFHKRFTERFPVDLSQFTERQANLSKISVSNLLGGLGYFYGSSLVQSSRPGSEPVSNWPAGLFTATPSRSMFPRGFLWDEGFHGLILARWDPILAMETVGHWLDLMNMDGWIPREVILGSEARSRVPPKFVVQQDNIANPPSLALVIDVRVLFNITFSLCVCTAFLSHVLHILCQTLYPNLLLFFPTGFG
;
A
#
# COMPACT_ATOMS: atom_id res chain seq x y z
N MET A 1 -13.08 -26.86 -26.32
CA MET A 1 -12.30 -26.18 -25.27
C MET A 1 -10.82 -25.98 -25.61
N ILE A 2 -10.13 -26.93 -26.25
CA ILE A 2 -8.70 -26.79 -26.63
C ILE A 2 -8.49 -25.71 -27.72
N PHE A 3 -9.41 -25.59 -28.68
CA PHE A 3 -9.32 -24.60 -29.77
C PHE A 3 -9.51 -23.14 -29.33
N LEU A 4 -10.23 -22.88 -28.23
CA LEU A 4 -10.41 -21.52 -27.72
C LEU A 4 -9.14 -20.99 -27.06
N PHE A 5 -8.32 -21.89 -26.48
CA PHE A 5 -7.04 -21.51 -25.88
C PHE A 5 -5.95 -21.23 -26.92
N VAL A 6 -5.94 -21.90 -28.07
CA VAL A 6 -4.88 -21.72 -29.08
C VAL A 6 -4.98 -20.36 -29.79
N LEU A 7 -6.18 -19.81 -30.00
CA LEU A 7 -6.35 -18.48 -30.61
C LEU A 7 -6.02 -17.31 -29.68
N ILE A 8 -5.97 -17.53 -28.37
CA ILE A 8 -5.53 -16.54 -27.37
C ILE A 8 -4.01 -16.32 -27.42
N HIS A 9 -3.23 -17.19 -28.08
CA HIS A 9 -1.77 -17.15 -28.06
C HIS A 9 -1.12 -16.08 -28.97
N LEU A 10 -1.91 -15.36 -29.78
CA LEU A 10 -1.40 -14.36 -30.73
C LEU A 10 -1.81 -12.92 -30.44
N PHE A 11 -2.75 -12.69 -29.51
CA PHE A 11 -3.18 -11.36 -29.11
C PHE A 11 -2.94 -11.21 -27.60
N ALA A 12 -2.36 -10.09 -27.19
CA ALA A 12 -2.23 -9.79 -25.77
C ALA A 12 -3.63 -9.86 -25.14
N LEU A 13 -3.79 -10.70 -24.11
CA LEU A 13 -5.03 -10.76 -23.35
C LEU A 13 -5.30 -9.37 -22.76
N LEU A 14 -6.43 -8.77 -23.13
CA LEU A 14 -6.85 -7.45 -22.62
C LEU A 14 -7.88 -7.58 -21.49
N CYS A 15 -8.26 -8.80 -21.13
CA CYS A 15 -9.19 -9.09 -20.04
C CYS A 15 -8.72 -10.35 -19.30
N TYR A 16 -8.64 -10.23 -17.98
CA TYR A 16 -8.23 -11.29 -17.06
C TYR A 16 -9.36 -11.53 -16.05
N PRO A 17 -10.16 -12.60 -16.24
CA PRO A 17 -11.13 -13.00 -15.24
C PRO A 17 -10.39 -13.61 -14.03
N GLY A 18 -10.90 -13.32 -12.84
CA GLY A 18 -10.35 -13.80 -11.59
C GLY A 18 -11.45 -14.12 -10.58
N PHE A 19 -11.09 -14.92 -9.59
CA PHE A 19 -11.92 -15.20 -8.44
C PHE A 19 -11.05 -15.20 -7.20
N SER A 20 -11.52 -14.56 -6.12
CA SER A 20 -10.96 -14.76 -4.78
C SER A 20 -12.08 -14.96 -3.78
N SER A 21 -11.80 -15.66 -2.69
CA SER A 21 -12.78 -15.89 -1.62
C SER A 21 -13.27 -14.59 -0.97
N VAL A 22 -12.42 -13.57 -0.94
CA VAL A 22 -12.71 -12.27 -0.30
C VAL A 22 -13.40 -11.30 -1.25
N LEU A 23 -12.98 -11.25 -2.52
CA LEU A 23 -13.47 -10.26 -3.49
C LEU A 23 -14.49 -10.84 -4.48
N GLY A 24 -14.73 -12.15 -4.45
CA GLY A 24 -15.61 -12.85 -5.38
C GLY A 24 -15.08 -12.83 -6.82
N GLU A 25 -16.00 -13.02 -7.77
CA GLU A 25 -15.71 -12.97 -9.20
C GLU A 25 -15.43 -11.53 -9.65
N HIS A 26 -14.30 -11.35 -10.33
CA HIS A 26 -13.80 -10.07 -10.79
C HIS A 26 -13.10 -10.17 -12.15
N GLN A 27 -12.87 -9.03 -12.77
CA GLN A 27 -12.20 -8.90 -14.05
C GLN A 27 -11.23 -7.72 -14.01
N ILE A 28 -10.05 -7.92 -14.58
CA ILE A 28 -9.08 -6.86 -14.84
C ILE A 28 -9.02 -6.65 -16.34
N PHE A 29 -9.29 -5.43 -16.80
CA PHE A 29 -9.15 -5.01 -18.18
C PHE A 29 -7.91 -4.15 -18.34
N ILE A 30 -7.17 -4.39 -19.42
CA ILE A 30 -6.12 -3.50 -19.84
C ILE A 30 -6.55 -2.78 -21.12
N HIS A 31 -6.43 -1.46 -21.11
CA HIS A 31 -6.72 -0.58 -22.23
C HIS A 31 -5.44 0.11 -22.70
N PRO A 32 -4.67 -0.49 -23.62
CA PRO A 32 -3.52 0.14 -24.24
C PRO A 32 -3.90 1.43 -24.98
N SER A 33 -2.99 2.39 -25.02
CA SER A 33 -3.12 3.58 -25.87
C SER A 33 -3.33 3.18 -27.33
N LYS A 34 -4.14 3.95 -28.07
CA LYS A 34 -4.26 3.77 -29.54
C LYS A 34 -2.95 4.10 -30.28
N GLU A 35 -2.05 4.83 -29.63
CA GLU A 35 -0.75 5.26 -30.17
C GLU A 35 0.39 4.28 -29.80
N ASN A 36 0.05 3.09 -29.31
CA ASN A 36 1.07 2.07 -29.04
C ASN A 36 1.80 1.64 -30.32
N ILE A 37 3.11 1.48 -30.22
CA ILE A 37 3.95 0.85 -31.24
C ILE A 37 3.87 -0.67 -31.10
N GLN A 38 3.79 -1.14 -29.85
CA GLN A 38 3.79 -2.55 -29.54
C GLN A 38 3.04 -2.82 -28.24
N VAL A 39 2.41 -3.99 -28.21
CA VAL A 39 1.89 -4.62 -27.00
C VAL A 39 2.49 -6.03 -26.87
N SER A 40 2.86 -6.41 -25.65
CA SER A 40 3.39 -7.73 -25.30
C SER A 40 2.92 -8.14 -23.91
N SER A 41 3.02 -9.42 -23.60
CA SER A 41 2.61 -9.96 -22.29
C SER A 41 3.44 -11.16 -21.90
N LEU A 42 3.55 -11.42 -20.61
CA LEU A 42 4.15 -12.64 -20.05
C LEU A 42 3.19 -13.23 -19.03
N ILE A 43 2.94 -14.51 -19.14
CA ILE A 43 2.24 -15.30 -18.14
C ILE A 43 3.27 -16.18 -17.47
N ALA A 44 3.30 -16.19 -16.14
CA ALA A 44 4.27 -16.96 -15.38
C ALA A 44 3.69 -17.48 -14.05
N LEU A 45 4.47 -18.36 -13.41
CA LEU A 45 4.29 -18.75 -12.03
C LEU A 45 5.42 -18.11 -11.22
N VAL A 46 5.04 -17.39 -10.17
CA VAL A 46 5.96 -16.75 -9.22
C VAL A 46 5.70 -17.33 -7.83
N PRO A 47 6.64 -18.08 -7.25
CA PRO A 47 6.43 -18.74 -5.95
C PRO A 47 6.49 -17.77 -4.76
N SER A 48 7.17 -16.63 -4.89
CA SER A 48 7.22 -15.57 -3.86
C SER A 48 7.40 -14.18 -4.49
N GLU A 49 6.89 -13.13 -3.81
CA GLU A 49 6.88 -11.75 -4.33
C GLU A 49 8.27 -11.20 -4.67
N GLU A 50 9.32 -11.63 -3.94
CA GLU A 50 10.70 -11.21 -4.19
C GLU A 50 11.24 -11.68 -5.56
N GLN A 51 10.62 -12.70 -6.18
CA GLN A 51 11.02 -13.27 -7.47
C GLN A 51 10.27 -12.66 -8.67
N ILE A 52 9.34 -11.71 -8.45
CA ILE A 52 8.53 -11.11 -9.51
C ILE A 52 9.42 -10.50 -10.61
N MET A 53 10.42 -9.71 -10.22
CA MET A 53 11.29 -9.00 -11.17
C MET A 53 12.17 -9.96 -11.98
N GLU A 54 12.79 -10.94 -11.32
CA GLU A 54 13.61 -11.96 -11.98
C GLU A 54 12.77 -12.78 -12.97
N THR A 55 11.56 -13.16 -12.56
CA THR A 55 10.63 -13.93 -13.41
C THR A 55 10.21 -13.14 -14.65
N MET A 56 9.90 -11.84 -14.48
CA MET A 56 9.61 -10.95 -15.60
C MET A 56 10.79 -10.87 -16.58
N LEU A 57 11.99 -10.60 -16.07
CA LEU A 57 13.20 -10.47 -16.87
C LEU A 57 13.56 -11.77 -17.61
N GLY A 58 13.34 -12.92 -16.97
CA GLY A 58 13.51 -14.23 -17.60
C GLY A 58 12.55 -14.50 -18.77
N GLY A 59 11.47 -13.72 -18.89
CA GLY A 59 10.51 -13.76 -19.99
C GLY A 59 10.71 -12.67 -21.05
N VAL A 60 11.80 -11.90 -21.00
CA VAL A 60 12.14 -10.90 -22.01
C VAL A 60 12.93 -11.53 -23.15
N GLY A 61 12.57 -11.19 -24.40
CA GLY A 61 13.26 -11.64 -25.60
C GLY A 61 13.23 -10.61 -26.72
N LEU A 62 14.05 -10.82 -27.76
CA LEU A 62 14.10 -9.94 -28.93
C LEU A 62 13.05 -10.33 -29.96
N ARG A 63 12.19 -9.38 -30.34
CA ARG A 63 11.30 -9.51 -31.49
C ARG A 63 11.99 -8.95 -32.74
N ARG A 64 12.26 -9.83 -33.72
CA ARG A 64 13.16 -9.53 -34.85
C ARG A 64 12.55 -8.62 -35.91
N ASP A 65 11.23 -8.61 -36.04
CA ASP A 65 10.49 -7.76 -37.00
C ASP A 65 10.51 -6.28 -36.58
N THR A 66 10.40 -5.99 -35.28
CA THR A 66 10.43 -4.63 -34.73
C THR A 66 11.79 -4.23 -34.16
N ASN A 67 12.71 -5.19 -34.01
CA ASN A 67 13.98 -5.04 -33.32
C ASN A 67 13.83 -4.47 -31.89
N MET A 68 12.77 -4.90 -31.18
CA MET A 68 12.46 -4.48 -29.81
C MET A 68 12.64 -5.63 -28.82
N LEU A 69 12.97 -5.31 -27.57
CA LEU A 69 12.82 -6.23 -26.45
C LEU A 69 11.35 -6.30 -26.05
N VAL A 70 10.85 -7.51 -25.85
CA VAL A 70 9.43 -7.79 -25.66
C VAL A 70 9.23 -8.92 -24.65
N LEU A 71 8.12 -8.92 -23.94
CA LEU A 71 7.67 -10.09 -23.19
C LEU A 71 7.24 -11.23 -24.14
N THR A 72 7.82 -12.43 -23.96
CA THR A 72 7.71 -13.56 -24.91
C THR A 72 6.49 -14.47 -24.71
N GLY A 73 5.44 -13.99 -24.05
CA GLY A 73 4.24 -14.78 -23.76
C GLY A 73 4.39 -15.70 -22.54
N ARG A 74 5.44 -16.53 -22.49
CA ARG A 74 5.76 -17.42 -21.36
C ARG A 74 7.27 -17.57 -21.17
N PRO A 75 7.77 -17.81 -19.94
CA PRO A 75 9.15 -18.23 -19.72
C PRO A 75 9.43 -19.58 -20.39
N LYS A 76 10.67 -19.81 -20.85
CA LYS A 76 11.07 -21.10 -21.47
C LYS A 76 10.91 -22.30 -20.53
N SER A 77 11.07 -22.07 -19.23
CA SER A 77 10.98 -23.08 -18.17
C SER A 77 9.55 -23.29 -17.63
N TYR A 78 8.54 -22.63 -18.19
CA TYR A 78 7.19 -22.67 -17.65
C TYR A 78 6.53 -24.04 -17.86
N ASP A 79 6.09 -24.68 -16.76
CA ASP A 79 5.32 -25.91 -16.81
C ASP A 79 3.88 -25.63 -17.24
N MET A 80 3.49 -26.18 -18.39
CA MET A 80 2.16 -26.02 -18.96
C MET A 80 1.04 -26.66 -18.12
N ASN A 81 1.39 -27.54 -17.17
CA ASN A 81 0.43 -28.15 -16.25
C ASN A 81 0.14 -27.29 -15.01
N GLN A 82 0.95 -26.25 -14.77
CA GLN A 82 0.75 -25.33 -13.66
C GLN A 82 -0.12 -24.15 -14.09
N MET A 83 -1.05 -23.75 -13.22
CA MET A 83 -1.78 -22.51 -13.43
C MET A 83 -0.88 -21.32 -13.12
N PRO A 84 -0.92 -20.26 -13.94
CA PRO A 84 -0.17 -19.05 -13.65
C PRO A 84 -0.80 -18.29 -12.49
N ASN A 85 0.03 -17.53 -11.78
CA ASN A 85 -0.42 -16.62 -10.72
C ASN A 85 0.03 -15.17 -10.96
N ILE A 86 0.71 -14.89 -12.08
CA ILE A 86 1.08 -13.54 -12.48
C ILE A 86 0.94 -13.34 -13.98
N TRP A 87 0.56 -12.11 -14.35
CA TRP A 87 0.45 -11.63 -15.72
C TRP A 87 1.18 -10.29 -15.81
N PHE A 88 2.23 -10.25 -16.63
CA PHE A 88 2.91 -9.02 -16.99
C PHE A 88 2.37 -8.54 -18.33
N HIS A 89 2.24 -7.24 -18.45
CA HIS A 89 1.79 -6.61 -19.67
C HIS A 89 2.63 -5.38 -19.97
N GLU A 90 2.99 -5.24 -21.24
CA GLU A 90 3.89 -4.22 -21.74
C GLU A 90 3.19 -3.49 -22.88
N VAL A 91 3.20 -2.17 -22.81
CA VAL A 91 2.76 -1.28 -23.88
C VAL A 91 3.89 -0.31 -24.16
N THR A 92 4.40 -0.34 -25.38
CA THR A 92 5.50 0.50 -25.84
C THR A 92 4.94 1.63 -26.68
N VAL A 93 5.26 2.86 -26.31
CA VAL A 93 4.86 4.09 -27.03
C VAL A 93 6.09 4.91 -27.39
N THR A 94 5.95 5.82 -28.36
CA THR A 94 6.94 6.89 -28.54
C THR A 94 6.68 7.93 -27.46
N PRO A 95 7.65 8.27 -26.59
CA PRO A 95 7.45 9.30 -25.58
C PRO A 95 7.03 10.63 -26.23
N PRO A 96 6.11 11.39 -25.60
CA PRO A 96 5.71 12.67 -26.14
C PRO A 96 6.90 13.64 -26.14
N ILE A 97 7.01 14.47 -27.19
CA ILE A 97 7.96 15.58 -27.20
C ILE A 97 7.44 16.61 -26.18
N MET A 98 8.08 16.69 -25.02
CA MET A 98 7.73 17.68 -24.01
C MET A 98 8.16 19.07 -24.47
N THR A 99 7.20 19.87 -24.91
CA THR A 99 7.43 21.25 -25.36
C THR A 99 7.23 22.27 -24.24
N ASN A 100 6.40 21.94 -23.24
CA ASN A 100 6.21 22.73 -22.02
C ASN A 100 6.29 21.86 -20.76
N LYS A 101 6.58 22.49 -19.61
CA LYS A 101 6.60 21.84 -18.29
C LYS A 101 5.22 21.31 -17.83
N VAL A 102 4.14 21.65 -18.53
CA VAL A 102 2.75 21.36 -18.15
C VAL A 102 2.05 20.44 -19.17
N ASP A 103 2.78 19.94 -20.17
CA ASP A 103 2.18 19.04 -21.16
C ASP A 103 1.64 17.79 -20.43
N ALA A 104 0.32 17.61 -20.47
CA ALA A 104 -0.36 16.47 -19.87
C ALA A 104 0.28 15.19 -20.45
N GLY A 105 0.76 14.30 -19.59
CA GLY A 105 1.45 13.10 -20.01
C GLY A 105 0.59 12.27 -20.98
N GLN A 106 1.23 11.65 -21.96
CA GLN A 106 0.56 10.69 -22.84
C GLN A 106 0.05 9.51 -22.00
N ILE A 107 -1.25 9.22 -22.09
CA ILE A 107 -1.82 8.02 -21.47
C ILE A 107 -1.30 6.81 -22.25
N VAL A 108 -0.46 6.00 -21.61
CA VAL A 108 0.15 4.79 -22.20
C VAL A 108 -0.79 3.59 -22.08
N MET A 109 -1.41 3.44 -20.91
CA MET A 109 -2.25 2.31 -20.54
C MET A 109 -3.20 2.74 -19.43
N GLU A 110 -4.46 2.31 -19.52
CA GLU A 110 -5.38 2.33 -18.39
C GLU A 110 -5.65 0.89 -17.93
N VAL A 111 -5.72 0.68 -16.62
CA VAL A 111 -6.01 -0.60 -15.99
C VAL A 111 -7.30 -0.46 -15.20
N GLU A 112 -8.29 -1.27 -15.54
CA GLU A 112 -9.61 -1.25 -14.92
C GLU A 112 -9.85 -2.55 -14.16
N TYR A 113 -10.16 -2.44 -12.87
CA TYR A 113 -10.65 -3.54 -12.05
C TYR A 113 -12.16 -3.42 -11.86
N THR A 114 -12.89 -4.52 -12.08
CA THR A 114 -14.33 -4.59 -11.86
C THR A 114 -14.77 -5.89 -11.21
N GLN A 115 -15.81 -5.83 -10.39
CA GLN A 115 -16.46 -6.99 -9.79
C GLN A 115 -17.78 -7.24 -10.50
N ILE A 116 -18.18 -8.51 -10.60
CA ILE A 116 -19.48 -8.85 -11.20
C ILE A 116 -20.60 -8.22 -10.36
N GLY A 117 -21.53 -7.55 -11.04
CA GLY A 117 -22.65 -6.84 -10.39
C GLY A 117 -22.35 -5.39 -9.97
N ARG A 118 -21.14 -4.87 -10.26
CA ARG A 118 -20.82 -3.46 -10.06
C ARG A 118 -21.78 -2.57 -10.87
N LYS A 119 -22.32 -1.54 -10.21
CA LYS A 119 -23.10 -0.46 -10.85
C LYS A 119 -22.15 0.67 -11.28
N GLY A 120 -22.46 1.35 -12.38
CA GLY A 120 -21.75 2.58 -12.78
C GLY A 120 -20.97 2.52 -14.09
N GLY A 121 -21.08 1.44 -14.88
CA GLY A 121 -20.43 1.35 -16.20
C GLY A 121 -18.90 1.25 -16.13
N ALA A 122 -18.26 1.32 -17.30
CA ALA A 122 -16.80 1.27 -17.41
C ALA A 122 -16.16 2.57 -16.92
N PHE A 123 -15.09 2.46 -16.13
CA PHE A 123 -14.39 3.59 -15.51
C PHE A 123 -13.04 3.83 -16.17
N VAL A 124 -13.08 4.32 -17.41
CA VAL A 124 -11.91 4.48 -18.30
C VAL A 124 -12.02 5.77 -19.12
N ARG A 125 -10.91 6.20 -19.73
CA ARG A 125 -10.81 7.32 -20.67
C ARG A 125 -11.36 8.63 -20.09
N GLU A 126 -12.38 9.20 -20.75
CA GLU A 126 -13.00 10.46 -20.37
C GLU A 126 -13.62 10.39 -18.97
N GLU A 127 -14.26 9.26 -18.63
CA GLU A 127 -14.90 9.10 -17.33
C GLU A 127 -13.86 8.97 -16.21
N PHE A 128 -12.76 8.24 -16.46
CA PHE A 128 -11.63 8.18 -15.53
C PHE A 128 -11.02 9.58 -15.33
N THR A 129 -10.75 10.29 -16.42
CA THR A 129 -10.15 11.65 -16.40
C THR A 129 -11.05 12.63 -15.65
N ARG A 130 -12.36 12.61 -15.94
CA ARG A 130 -13.36 13.46 -15.27
C ARG A 130 -13.34 13.21 -13.77
N ARG A 131 -13.42 11.95 -13.35
CA ARG A 131 -13.45 11.60 -11.93
C ARG A 131 -12.13 11.84 -11.21
N LEU A 132 -11.00 11.64 -11.89
CA LEU A 132 -9.67 11.99 -11.37
C LEU A 132 -9.59 13.50 -11.08
N ASN A 133 -10.06 14.34 -11.98
CA ASN A 133 -10.10 15.79 -11.79
C ASN A 133 -11.00 16.19 -10.61
N GLU A 134 -12.18 15.56 -10.47
CA GLU A 134 -13.06 15.77 -9.32
C GLU A 134 -12.40 15.40 -7.98
N LEU A 135 -11.79 14.21 -7.90
CA LEU A 135 -11.11 13.74 -6.70
C LEU A 135 -9.88 14.60 -6.37
N SER A 136 -9.17 15.08 -7.39
CA SER A 136 -8.04 16.01 -7.22
C SER A 136 -8.49 17.36 -6.64
N ALA A 137 -9.59 17.92 -7.18
CA ALA A 137 -10.18 19.15 -6.66
C ALA A 137 -10.67 18.99 -5.22
N GLU A 138 -11.35 17.88 -4.90
CA GLU A 138 -11.80 17.58 -3.55
C GLU A 138 -10.63 17.39 -2.57
N PHE A 139 -9.55 16.72 -3.01
CA PHE A 139 -8.33 16.60 -2.22
C PHE A 139 -7.73 17.97 -1.89
N HIS A 140 -7.64 18.88 -2.87
CA HIS A 140 -7.12 20.23 -2.65
C HIS A 140 -7.99 21.02 -1.67
N LYS A 141 -9.32 20.95 -1.82
CA LYS A 141 -10.26 21.58 -0.91
C LYS A 141 -10.09 21.04 0.52
N ARG A 142 -10.14 19.72 0.70
CA ARG A 142 -9.96 19.05 2.00
C ARG A 142 -8.60 19.38 2.62
N PHE A 143 -7.54 19.49 1.81
CA PHE A 143 -6.21 19.88 2.30
C PHE A 143 -6.21 21.27 2.92
N THR A 144 -6.75 22.27 2.22
CA THR A 144 -6.85 23.64 2.75
C THR A 144 -7.68 23.71 4.03
N GLU A 145 -8.75 22.91 4.14
CA GLU A 145 -9.57 22.82 5.35
C GLU A 145 -8.82 22.20 6.54
N ARG A 146 -8.05 21.12 6.32
CA ARG A 146 -7.33 20.41 7.40
C ARG A 146 -6.02 21.07 7.79
N PHE A 147 -5.35 21.71 6.84
CA PHE A 147 -4.05 22.36 7.01
C PHE A 147 -4.11 23.81 6.53
N PRO A 148 -4.86 24.70 7.22
CA PRO A 148 -4.88 26.12 6.88
C PRO A 148 -3.48 26.70 7.05
N VAL A 149 -3.01 27.43 6.03
CA VAL A 149 -1.69 28.08 6.02
C VAL A 149 -1.90 29.59 6.05
N ASP A 150 -1.28 30.26 7.02
CA ASP A 150 -1.24 31.72 7.08
C ASP A 150 -0.26 32.25 6.03
N LEU A 151 -0.79 32.77 4.91
CA LEU A 151 0.01 33.30 3.82
C LEU A 151 0.71 34.63 4.14
N SER A 152 0.42 35.24 5.29
CA SER A 152 1.23 36.37 5.80
C SER A 152 2.56 35.91 6.39
N GLN A 153 2.63 34.64 6.83
CA GLN A 153 3.83 34.04 7.44
C GLN A 153 4.54 33.06 6.49
N PHE A 154 3.79 32.42 5.59
CA PHE A 154 4.32 31.40 4.69
C PHE A 154 4.01 31.71 3.22
N THR A 155 4.97 31.43 2.35
CA THR A 155 4.79 31.56 0.90
C THR A 155 3.89 30.46 0.33
N GLU A 156 3.29 30.70 -0.82
CA GLU A 156 2.55 29.66 -1.57
C GLU A 156 3.42 28.44 -1.87
N ARG A 157 4.73 28.63 -2.09
CA ARG A 157 5.68 27.53 -2.29
C ARG A 157 5.80 26.65 -1.05
N GLN A 158 5.83 27.24 0.15
CA GLN A 158 5.84 26.50 1.41
C GLN A 158 4.50 25.81 1.68
N ALA A 159 3.38 26.48 1.38
CA ALA A 159 2.06 25.86 1.43
C ALA A 159 1.99 24.64 0.50
N ASN A 160 2.47 24.76 -0.74
CA ASN A 160 2.51 23.65 -1.68
C ASN A 160 3.47 22.53 -1.24
N LEU A 161 4.62 22.86 -0.63
CA LEU A 161 5.52 21.87 -0.03
C LEU A 161 4.80 21.07 1.07
N SER A 162 4.02 21.72 1.94
CA SER A 162 3.26 21.01 2.98
C SER A 162 2.25 20.03 2.40
N LYS A 163 1.57 20.40 1.29
CA LYS A 163 0.67 19.52 0.55
C LYS A 163 1.41 18.31 -0.02
N ILE A 164 2.57 18.52 -0.65
CA ILE A 164 3.42 17.45 -1.17
C ILE A 164 3.87 16.52 -0.04
N SER A 165 4.24 17.04 1.12
CA SER A 165 4.66 16.23 2.27
C SER A 165 3.52 15.34 2.78
N VAL A 166 2.31 15.87 2.94
CA VAL A 166 1.13 15.08 3.33
C VAL A 166 0.78 14.05 2.27
N SER A 167 0.80 14.42 0.97
CA SER A 167 0.57 13.47 -0.12
C SER A 167 1.58 12.32 -0.13
N ASN A 168 2.87 12.60 0.13
CA ASN A 168 3.89 11.56 0.21
C ASN A 168 3.73 10.66 1.43
N LEU A 169 3.34 11.20 2.60
CA LEU A 169 3.03 10.40 3.77
C LEU A 169 1.86 9.45 3.50
N LEU A 170 0.76 9.96 2.93
CA LEU A 170 -0.40 9.15 2.57
C LEU A 170 -0.05 8.09 1.52
N GLY A 171 0.76 8.45 0.51
CA GLY A 171 1.27 7.51 -0.49
C GLY A 171 2.32 6.52 0.04
N GLY A 172 2.78 6.69 1.27
CA GLY A 172 3.67 5.79 1.99
C GLY A 172 2.94 4.83 2.94
N LEU A 173 1.61 4.95 3.08
CA LEU A 173 0.79 3.96 3.77
C LEU A 173 0.79 2.65 2.98
N GLY A 174 0.99 1.54 3.68
CA GLY A 174 0.98 0.20 3.10
C GLY A 174 0.29 -0.79 4.02
N TYR A 175 -0.20 -1.88 3.42
CA TYR A 175 -0.65 -3.07 4.14
C TYR A 175 0.36 -4.19 3.94
N PHE A 176 0.90 -4.70 5.04
CA PHE A 176 1.91 -5.75 5.06
C PHE A 176 1.34 -6.98 5.76
N TYR A 177 1.67 -8.18 5.28
CA TYR A 177 1.19 -9.42 5.91
C TYR A 177 2.27 -10.49 5.94
N GLY A 178 2.31 -11.25 7.02
CA GLY A 178 3.23 -12.38 7.18
C GLY A 178 3.71 -12.52 8.61
N SER A 179 4.79 -13.27 8.80
CA SER A 179 5.38 -13.51 10.13
C SER A 179 6.68 -12.74 10.30
N SER A 180 6.88 -12.18 11.50
CA SER A 180 8.18 -11.65 11.96
C SER A 180 9.08 -12.78 12.48
N LEU A 181 10.40 -12.57 12.49
CA LEU A 181 11.33 -13.42 13.25
C LEU A 181 11.62 -12.77 14.59
N VAL A 182 11.36 -13.49 15.68
CA VAL A 182 11.51 -13.00 17.05
C VAL A 182 12.40 -13.97 17.82
N GLN A 183 13.31 -13.44 18.61
CA GLN A 183 14.15 -14.22 19.51
C GLN A 183 13.89 -13.78 20.95
N SER A 184 13.62 -14.76 21.81
CA SER A 184 13.42 -14.47 23.22
C SER A 184 14.73 -14.20 23.94
N SER A 185 14.70 -13.33 24.93
CA SER A 185 15.86 -13.01 25.77
C SER A 185 16.30 -14.15 26.70
N ARG A 186 15.55 -15.27 26.74
CA ARG A 186 15.94 -16.44 27.54
C ARG A 186 17.23 -17.07 26.97
N PRO A 187 18.22 -17.41 27.80
CA PRO A 187 19.47 -18.02 27.34
C PRO A 187 19.24 -19.27 26.47
N GLY A 188 19.91 -19.35 25.32
CA GLY A 188 19.80 -20.47 24.39
C GLY A 188 18.54 -20.47 23.50
N SER A 189 17.75 -19.40 23.50
CA SER A 189 16.61 -19.27 22.59
C SER A 189 17.10 -19.02 21.16
N GLU A 190 16.63 -19.82 20.22
CA GLU A 190 16.82 -19.57 18.79
C GLU A 190 15.73 -18.62 18.26
N PRO A 191 15.99 -17.87 17.18
CA PRO A 191 14.97 -17.09 16.49
C PRO A 191 13.83 -17.99 16.00
N VAL A 192 12.59 -17.62 16.32
CA VAL A 192 11.38 -18.33 15.90
C VAL A 192 10.50 -17.42 15.05
N SER A 193 9.73 -18.03 14.15
CA SER A 193 8.70 -17.30 13.41
C SER A 193 7.52 -16.99 14.33
N ASN A 194 7.13 -15.73 14.38
CA ASN A 194 5.94 -15.31 15.11
C ASN A 194 4.65 -15.68 14.35
N TRP A 195 3.49 -15.52 14.99
CA TRP A 195 2.20 -15.70 14.31
C TRP A 195 2.08 -14.78 13.08
N PRO A 196 1.45 -15.23 11.99
CA PRO A 196 1.14 -14.35 10.87
C PRO A 196 0.21 -13.22 11.31
N ALA A 197 0.54 -11.98 10.95
CA ALA A 197 -0.26 -10.81 11.26
C ALA A 197 -0.25 -9.81 10.10
N GLY A 198 -1.26 -8.94 10.06
CA GLY A 198 -1.36 -7.84 9.12
C GLY A 198 -1.02 -6.50 9.79
N LEU A 199 -0.22 -5.67 9.14
CA LEU A 199 0.11 -4.32 9.60
C LEU A 199 -0.28 -3.30 8.53
N PHE A 200 -1.23 -2.43 8.85
CA PHE A 200 -1.52 -1.22 8.09
C PHE A 200 -0.81 -0.03 8.74
N THR A 201 0.17 0.56 8.06
CA THR A 201 1.07 1.56 8.68
C THR A 201 1.68 2.49 7.63
N ALA A 202 2.12 3.68 8.07
CA ALA A 202 2.98 4.52 7.24
C ALA A 202 4.43 3.99 7.26
N THR A 203 5.15 4.26 6.17
CA THR A 203 6.56 3.88 6.01
C THR A 203 7.45 5.12 6.06
N PRO A 204 8.60 5.10 6.78
CA PRO A 204 9.49 6.28 6.84
C PRO A 204 10.06 6.67 5.47
N SER A 205 10.27 5.67 4.59
CA SER A 205 10.75 5.89 3.23
C SER A 205 10.34 4.72 2.34
N ARG A 206 9.62 5.00 1.26
CA ARG A 206 9.21 3.97 0.27
C ARG A 206 10.39 3.25 -0.39
N SER A 207 11.57 3.87 -0.46
CA SER A 207 12.74 3.29 -1.12
C SER A 207 13.66 2.55 -0.15
N MET A 208 13.95 3.17 0.99
CA MET A 208 14.94 2.69 1.97
C MET A 208 14.29 1.86 3.09
N PHE A 209 13.07 2.22 3.50
CA PHE A 209 12.40 1.69 4.67
C PHE A 209 10.91 1.39 4.39
N PRO A 210 10.57 0.53 3.40
CA PRO A 210 9.19 0.24 3.02
C PRO A 210 8.53 -0.75 4.01
N ARG A 211 8.53 -0.41 5.30
CA ARG A 211 8.00 -1.24 6.40
C ARG A 211 7.72 -0.40 7.64
N GLY A 212 7.03 -0.98 8.62
CA GLY A 212 6.67 -0.30 9.86
C GLY A 212 7.84 -0.13 10.82
N PHE A 213 7.94 1.06 11.42
CA PHE A 213 8.83 1.37 12.53
C PHE A 213 8.03 1.99 13.68
N LEU A 214 8.10 1.36 14.86
CA LEU A 214 7.18 1.65 15.98
C LEU A 214 7.28 3.10 16.48
N TRP A 215 8.48 3.67 16.53
CA TRP A 215 8.65 5.05 17.00
C TRP A 215 8.39 6.09 15.91
N ASP A 216 8.63 5.78 14.64
CA ASP A 216 8.30 6.67 13.52
C ASP A 216 6.78 6.82 13.40
N GLU A 217 6.02 5.73 13.63
CA GLU A 217 4.57 5.74 13.44
C GLU A 217 3.86 6.75 14.35
N GLY A 218 4.34 6.99 15.57
CA GLY A 218 3.74 8.03 16.42
C GLY A 218 3.82 9.41 15.77
N PHE A 219 4.93 9.74 15.11
CA PHE A 219 5.08 11.01 14.41
C PHE A 219 4.28 11.06 13.10
N HIS A 220 4.22 9.95 12.35
CA HIS A 220 3.32 9.84 11.20
C HIS A 220 1.87 10.07 11.61
N GLY A 221 1.46 9.40 12.70
CA GLY A 221 0.11 9.45 13.25
C GLY A 221 -0.33 10.84 13.67
N LEU A 222 0.57 11.74 14.08
CA LEU A 222 0.23 13.14 14.36
C LEU A 222 -0.29 13.88 13.12
N ILE A 223 0.34 13.67 11.97
CA ILE A 223 -0.07 14.27 10.70
C ILE A 223 -1.33 13.57 10.18
N LEU A 224 -1.36 12.25 10.23
CA LEU A 224 -2.52 11.46 9.83
C LEU A 224 -3.75 11.84 10.64
N ALA A 225 -3.64 12.01 11.96
CA ALA A 225 -4.76 12.37 12.82
C ALA A 225 -5.38 13.72 12.44
N ARG A 226 -4.57 14.67 11.95
CA ARG A 226 -5.08 15.96 11.45
C ARG A 226 -5.81 15.80 10.11
N TRP A 227 -5.27 14.97 9.21
CA TRP A 227 -5.88 14.69 7.91
C TRP A 227 -7.16 13.86 8.00
N ASP A 228 -7.07 12.73 8.70
CA ASP A 228 -8.09 11.72 8.90
C ASP A 228 -7.88 10.98 10.24
N PRO A 229 -8.59 11.38 11.31
CA PRO A 229 -8.46 10.74 12.61
C PRO A 229 -8.80 9.25 12.59
N ILE A 230 -9.68 8.77 11.70
CA ILE A 230 -10.08 7.36 11.64
C ILE A 230 -8.91 6.56 11.09
N LEU A 231 -8.35 7.00 9.96
CA LEU A 231 -7.15 6.41 9.35
C LEU A 231 -5.98 6.30 10.35
N ALA A 232 -5.74 7.35 11.13
CA ALA A 232 -4.68 7.33 12.15
C ALA A 232 -4.93 6.28 13.25
N MET A 233 -6.19 6.07 13.65
CA MET A 233 -6.53 5.05 14.65
C MET A 233 -6.54 3.64 14.08
N GLU A 234 -6.81 3.48 12.78
CA GLU A 234 -6.62 2.20 12.10
C GLU A 234 -5.15 1.77 12.13
N THR A 235 -4.20 2.68 11.89
CA THR A 235 -2.77 2.32 11.99
C THR A 235 -2.39 1.97 13.42
N VAL A 236 -2.79 2.77 14.42
CA VAL A 236 -2.57 2.47 15.84
C VAL A 236 -3.13 1.09 16.22
N GLY A 237 -4.36 0.77 15.80
CA GLY A 237 -4.99 -0.53 16.06
C GLY A 237 -4.15 -1.69 15.52
N HIS A 238 -3.74 -1.61 14.26
CA HIS A 238 -2.88 -2.63 13.65
C HIS A 238 -1.51 -2.77 14.35
N TRP A 239 -0.95 -1.69 14.90
CA TRP A 239 0.26 -1.79 15.71
C TRP A 239 0.05 -2.49 17.05
N LEU A 240 -1.08 -2.21 17.72
CA LEU A 240 -1.42 -2.88 18.98
C LEU A 240 -1.76 -4.37 18.77
N ASP A 241 -2.27 -4.75 17.61
CA ASP A 241 -2.52 -6.17 17.26
C ASP A 241 -1.23 -7.00 17.12
N LEU A 242 -0.07 -6.35 17.00
CA LEU A 242 1.25 -7.01 17.00
C LEU A 242 1.81 -7.25 18.41
N MET A 243 1.13 -6.75 19.44
CA MET A 243 1.58 -6.87 20.81
C MET A 243 1.49 -8.32 21.29
N ASN A 244 2.57 -8.80 21.90
CA ASN A 244 2.57 -10.11 22.54
C ASN A 244 1.89 -10.06 23.92
N MET A 245 1.76 -11.23 24.56
CA MET A 245 1.14 -11.35 25.89
C MET A 245 1.85 -10.56 27.00
N ASP A 246 3.12 -10.18 26.80
CA ASP A 246 3.93 -9.43 27.75
C ASP A 246 3.90 -7.91 27.48
N GLY A 247 3.08 -7.45 26.52
CA GLY A 247 2.97 -6.04 26.16
C GLY A 247 4.05 -5.54 25.19
N TRP A 248 4.91 -6.42 24.67
CA TRP A 248 5.98 -6.06 23.74
C TRP A 248 5.49 -5.99 22.29
N ILE A 249 5.91 -4.94 21.58
CA ILE A 249 5.71 -4.75 20.14
C ILE A 249 7.08 -4.65 19.46
N PRO A 250 7.32 -5.33 18.33
CA PRO A 250 8.58 -5.20 17.60
C PRO A 250 8.86 -3.76 17.16
N ARG A 251 10.08 -3.27 17.40
CA ARG A 251 10.50 -1.91 17.00
C ARG A 251 10.49 -1.69 15.49
N GLU A 252 10.80 -2.74 14.73
CA GLU A 252 10.86 -2.77 13.28
C GLU A 252 10.12 -4.02 12.80
N VAL A 253 9.06 -3.84 12.02
CA VAL A 253 8.13 -4.91 11.65
C VAL A 253 8.42 -5.38 10.23
N ILE A 254 8.95 -6.61 10.11
CA ILE A 254 9.41 -7.20 8.85
C ILE A 254 8.56 -8.45 8.58
N LEU A 255 7.50 -8.29 7.79
CA LEU A 255 6.51 -9.33 7.52
C LEU A 255 6.69 -9.92 6.12
N GLY A 256 6.82 -11.24 6.04
CA GLY A 256 6.92 -11.96 4.77
C GLY A 256 8.31 -11.89 4.10
N SER A 257 8.47 -12.60 2.99
CA SER A 257 9.74 -12.66 2.26
C SER A 257 10.05 -11.35 1.53
N GLU A 258 9.04 -10.68 0.97
CA GLU A 258 9.23 -9.38 0.29
C GLU A 258 9.94 -8.37 1.20
N ALA A 259 9.44 -8.16 2.42
CA ALA A 259 10.06 -7.24 3.37
C ALA A 259 11.47 -7.69 3.78
N ARG A 260 11.68 -8.99 4.00
CA ARG A 260 13.00 -9.55 4.39
C ARG A 260 14.05 -9.38 3.30
N SER A 261 13.68 -9.48 2.03
CA SER A 261 14.59 -9.31 0.89
C SER A 261 15.24 -7.91 0.85
N ARG A 262 14.62 -6.93 1.51
CA ARG A 262 15.06 -5.53 1.61
C ARG A 262 15.83 -5.22 2.89
N VAL A 263 16.07 -6.20 3.76
CA VAL A 263 16.70 -6.00 5.07
C VAL A 263 17.93 -6.90 5.22
N PRO A 264 19.11 -6.36 5.61
CA PRO A 264 20.27 -7.19 5.90
C PRO A 264 19.95 -8.24 6.96
N PRO A 265 20.38 -9.51 6.80
CA PRO A 265 19.96 -10.63 7.67
C PRO A 265 20.12 -10.38 9.19
N LYS A 266 21.17 -9.66 9.58
CA LYS A 266 21.46 -9.31 10.99
C LYS A 266 20.41 -8.40 11.66
N PHE A 267 19.55 -7.73 10.88
CA PHE A 267 18.50 -6.84 11.40
C PHE A 267 17.10 -7.45 11.31
N VAL A 268 16.97 -8.65 10.73
CA VAL A 268 15.65 -9.28 10.55
C VAL A 268 15.08 -9.77 11.87
N VAL A 269 15.92 -10.37 12.72
CA VAL A 269 15.51 -10.91 14.02
C VAL A 269 15.26 -9.78 15.02
N GLN A 270 14.05 -9.75 15.57
CA GLN A 270 13.64 -8.81 16.61
C GLN A 270 13.82 -9.46 17.99
N GLN A 271 14.29 -8.70 18.97
CA GLN A 271 14.51 -9.20 20.33
C GLN A 271 13.40 -8.69 21.27
N ASP A 272 12.77 -9.59 22.00
CA ASP A 272 11.61 -9.30 22.88
C ASP A 272 11.95 -8.50 24.15
N ASN A 273 13.24 -8.38 24.49
CA ASN A 273 13.74 -7.53 25.58
C ASN A 273 14.16 -6.12 25.14
N ILE A 274 14.02 -5.78 23.85
CA ILE A 274 14.37 -4.46 23.32
C ILE A 274 13.09 -3.65 23.11
N ALA A 275 12.92 -2.61 23.91
CA ALA A 275 11.84 -1.64 23.78
C ALA A 275 12.17 -0.53 22.75
N ASN A 276 11.19 0.33 22.50
CA ASN A 276 11.33 1.53 21.67
C ASN A 276 10.55 2.69 22.31
N PRO A 277 10.89 3.97 22.07
CA PRO A 277 10.10 5.09 22.58
C PRO A 277 8.61 4.95 22.22
N PRO A 278 7.68 5.12 23.18
CA PRO A 278 6.28 4.79 23.00
C PRO A 278 5.50 5.92 22.28
N SER A 279 5.99 6.29 21.10
CA SER A 279 5.49 7.43 20.32
C SER A 279 4.01 7.32 19.93
N LEU A 280 3.45 6.10 19.85
CA LEU A 280 2.03 5.87 19.58
C LEU A 280 1.11 6.57 20.59
N ALA A 281 1.56 6.76 21.84
CA ALA A 281 0.81 7.54 22.83
C ALA A 281 0.57 8.99 22.39
N LEU A 282 1.46 9.58 21.60
CA LEU A 282 1.28 10.95 21.10
C LEU A 282 0.03 11.05 20.22
N VAL A 283 -0.23 10.02 19.41
CA VAL A 283 -1.39 9.97 18.50
C VAL A 283 -2.68 9.85 19.30
N ILE A 284 -2.65 9.00 20.34
CA ILE A 284 -3.79 8.74 21.22
C ILE A 284 -4.13 10.00 22.02
N ASP A 285 -3.12 10.65 22.61
CA ASP A 285 -3.29 11.88 23.39
C ASP A 285 -3.84 13.02 22.52
N VAL A 286 -3.28 13.22 21.32
CA VAL A 286 -3.78 14.22 20.37
C VAL A 286 -5.25 13.98 20.02
N ARG A 287 -5.68 12.74 19.84
CA ARG A 287 -7.10 12.43 19.61
C ARG A 287 -7.98 12.75 20.81
N VAL A 288 -7.53 12.43 22.04
CA VAL A 288 -8.24 12.78 23.28
C VAL A 288 -8.44 14.30 23.36
N LEU A 289 -7.41 15.08 23.01
CA LEU A 289 -7.49 16.54 22.97
C LEU A 289 -8.40 17.07 21.87
N PHE A 290 -8.38 16.49 20.66
CA PHE A 290 -9.29 16.88 19.57
C PHE A 290 -10.77 16.56 19.88
N ASN A 291 -11.05 15.55 20.70
CA ASN A 291 -12.41 15.22 21.14
C ASN A 291 -13.01 16.31 22.05
N ILE A 292 -12.17 17.08 22.76
CA ILE A 292 -12.61 18.22 23.57
C ILE A 292 -13.01 19.42 22.68
N THR A 293 -12.53 19.49 21.44
CA THR A 293 -12.80 20.62 20.52
C THR A 293 -13.80 20.31 19.42
N PHE A 294 -13.98 19.04 19.02
CA PHE A 294 -14.96 18.63 18.00
C PHE A 294 -16.39 18.42 18.53
N SER A 295 -16.65 18.68 19.81
CA SER A 295 -17.98 18.56 20.43
C SER A 295 -19.01 19.62 19.96
N LEU A 296 -18.76 20.38 18.88
CA LEU A 296 -19.68 21.40 18.39
C LEU A 296 -20.13 21.27 16.93
N CYS A 297 -19.69 20.28 16.14
CA CYS A 297 -20.33 20.03 14.85
C CYS A 297 -20.05 18.64 14.28
N VAL A 298 -21.12 17.98 13.81
CA VAL A 298 -21.20 16.73 13.02
C VAL A 298 -21.40 15.42 13.84
N CYS A 299 -22.62 14.86 13.71
CA CYS A 299 -23.08 13.49 14.02
C CYS A 299 -22.40 12.75 15.18
N THR A 300 -22.73 13.15 16.41
CA THR A 300 -22.11 12.71 17.67
C THR A 300 -22.42 11.27 18.09
N ALA A 301 -23.55 10.66 17.69
CA ALA A 301 -23.95 9.36 18.23
C ALA A 301 -23.17 8.16 17.65
N PHE A 302 -23.03 8.09 16.32
CA PHE A 302 -22.33 6.98 15.66
C PHE A 302 -20.81 7.05 15.89
N LEU A 303 -20.24 8.26 15.78
CA LEU A 303 -18.82 8.48 16.03
C LEU A 303 -18.46 8.20 17.50
N SER A 304 -19.30 8.64 18.46
CA SER A 304 -19.08 8.33 19.89
C SER A 304 -19.20 6.84 20.18
N HIS A 305 -20.09 6.11 19.50
CA HIS A 305 -20.26 4.67 19.72
C HIS A 305 -19.08 3.87 19.16
N VAL A 306 -18.67 4.15 17.91
CA VAL A 306 -17.50 3.54 17.28
C VAL A 306 -16.23 3.89 18.07
N LEU A 307 -16.13 5.12 18.58
CA LEU A 307 -15.00 5.56 19.39
C LEU A 307 -14.99 4.92 20.78
N HIS A 308 -16.16 4.71 21.40
CA HIS A 308 -16.25 3.99 22.66
C HIS A 308 -15.83 2.53 22.49
N ILE A 309 -16.23 1.89 21.39
CA ILE A 309 -15.82 0.53 21.04
C ILE A 309 -14.31 0.49 20.79
N LEU A 310 -13.75 1.41 19.99
CA LEU A 310 -12.30 1.53 19.76
C LEU A 310 -11.54 1.75 21.07
N CYS A 311 -12.02 2.62 21.95
CA CYS A 311 -11.38 2.79 23.26
C CYS A 311 -11.49 1.52 24.10
N GLN A 312 -12.63 0.82 24.13
CA GLN A 312 -12.77 -0.43 24.87
C GLN A 312 -11.91 -1.57 24.32
N THR A 313 -11.70 -1.63 22.99
CA THR A 313 -10.84 -2.65 22.37
C THR A 313 -9.36 -2.32 22.51
N LEU A 314 -8.98 -1.04 22.41
CA LEU A 314 -7.59 -0.60 22.51
C LEU A 314 -7.12 -0.50 23.98
N TYR A 315 -8.00 -0.16 24.93
CA TYR A 315 -7.64 0.11 26.33
C TYR A 315 -6.95 -1.07 27.04
N PRO A 316 -7.39 -2.34 26.90
CA PRO A 316 -6.65 -3.48 27.45
C PRO A 316 -5.22 -3.58 26.89
N ASN A 317 -5.05 -3.38 25.59
CA ASN A 317 -3.74 -3.40 24.94
C ASN A 317 -2.88 -2.20 25.40
N LEU A 318 -3.48 -1.03 25.59
CA LEU A 318 -2.78 0.15 26.11
C LEU A 318 -2.34 -0.02 27.56
N LEU A 319 -3.13 -0.69 28.41
CA LEU A 319 -2.72 -1.03 29.78
C LEU A 319 -1.58 -2.05 29.80
N LEU A 320 -1.54 -2.98 28.84
CA LEU A 320 -0.43 -3.91 28.70
C LEU A 320 0.84 -3.21 28.18
N PHE A 321 0.69 -2.25 27.26
CA PHE A 321 1.80 -1.48 26.71
C PHE A 321 2.35 -0.42 27.69
N PHE A 322 1.47 0.17 28.48
CA PHE A 322 1.77 1.10 29.58
C PHE A 322 1.29 0.49 30.90
N PRO A 323 2.00 -0.53 31.43
CA PRO A 323 1.62 -1.09 32.72
C PRO A 323 1.65 0.04 33.76
N THR A 324 0.54 0.19 34.49
CA THR A 324 0.40 1.15 35.59
C THR A 324 1.32 0.71 36.74
N GLY A 325 2.60 1.00 36.58
CA GLY A 325 3.68 0.52 37.42
C GLY A 325 4.80 1.56 37.50
N PHE A 326 4.46 2.81 37.75
CA PHE A 326 5.33 3.64 38.57
C PHE A 326 5.06 3.26 40.03
N GLY A 327 5.77 2.22 40.48
CA GLY A 327 6.04 1.94 41.89
C GLY A 327 7.44 2.40 42.21
#